data_AF-A0A2H1L8S3-F1
#
_entry.id   AF-A0A2H1L8S3-F1
#
_cell.length_a   1.000
_cell.length_b   1.000
_cell.length_c   1.000
_cell.angle_alpha   90.00
_cell.angle_beta   90.00
_cell.angle_gamma   90.00
#
_symmetry.space_group_name_H-M   'P 1'
#
loop_
_entity.id
_entity.type
_entity.pdbx_description
1 polymer ?
#
loop_
_entity_poly.entity_id
_entity_poly.type
_entity_poly.pdbx_seq_one_letter_code
_entity_poly.pdbx_strand_id
1 'polypeptide(L)'
;MIAGRDLFWWLTTTGVLDASHTSRLGRRVRGAEPVIGSTRRGLRNAGVTFHPRAVNAQGRSITFADSSTLDFDTVIWATGYRHRDRWITLPGALDSSGALITTDGVTPVPGLYSIGRSWQQDRGSALLGFVARDAHRLARRAMHSLSKPAPGFHGRSSPPAEEV
;
A
#
# COMPACT_ATOMS: atom_id res chain seq x y z
N MET A 1 19.23 -10.04 -14.11
CA MET A 1 20.43 -9.43 -13.52
C MET A 1 20.87 -8.27 -14.40
N ILE A 2 21.28 -7.15 -13.81
CA ILE A 2 21.80 -5.96 -14.48
C ILE A 2 23.30 -5.90 -14.14
N ALA A 3 24.17 -5.94 -15.15
CA ALA A 3 25.63 -5.94 -14.97
C ALA A 3 26.15 -6.95 -13.92
N GLY A 4 25.62 -8.19 -13.96
CA GLY A 4 26.03 -9.27 -13.05
C GLY A 4 25.50 -9.18 -11.62
N ARG A 5 24.66 -8.18 -11.31
CA ARG A 5 24.00 -8.02 -10.00
C ARG A 5 22.48 -8.05 -10.15
N ASP A 6 21.77 -8.38 -9.08
CA ASP A 6 20.31 -8.33 -9.08
C ASP A 6 19.79 -6.87 -8.95
N LEU A 7 18.51 -6.67 -9.22
CA LEU A 7 17.88 -5.35 -9.19
C LEU A 7 17.89 -4.75 -7.77
N PHE A 8 17.67 -5.56 -6.73
CA PHE A 8 17.62 -5.07 -5.35
C PHE A 8 19.00 -4.60 -4.89
N TRP A 9 20.07 -5.27 -5.32
CA TRP A 9 21.43 -4.78 -5.11
C TRP A 9 21.59 -3.35 -5.64
N TRP A 10 21.22 -3.10 -6.90
CA TRP A 10 21.31 -1.77 -7.51
C TRP A 10 20.42 -0.74 -6.78
N LEU A 11 19.18 -1.09 -6.48
CA LEU A 11 18.24 -0.20 -5.78
C LEU A 11 18.71 0.15 -4.36
N THR A 12 19.41 -0.77 -3.70
CA THR A 12 20.00 -0.57 -2.38
C THR A 12 21.25 0.30 -2.47
N THR A 13 22.22 -0.07 -3.31
CA THR A 13 23.50 0.64 -3.43
C THR A 13 23.34 2.07 -3.94
N THR A 14 22.35 2.33 -4.80
CA THR A 14 22.06 3.69 -5.28
C THR A 14 21.20 4.52 -4.32
N GLY A 15 20.79 3.97 -3.18
CA GLY A 15 19.96 4.65 -2.18
C GLY A 15 18.51 4.88 -2.62
N VAL A 16 18.07 4.30 -3.74
CA VAL A 16 16.69 4.47 -4.25
C VAL A 16 15.67 3.89 -3.27
N LEU A 17 16.03 2.82 -2.56
CA LEU A 17 15.16 2.23 -1.53
C LEU A 17 15.03 3.11 -0.29
N ASP A 18 15.98 4.01 -0.03
CA ASP A 18 15.96 4.98 1.07
C ASP A 18 15.36 6.34 0.66
N ALA A 19 14.98 6.49 -0.61
CA ALA A 19 14.42 7.73 -1.12
C ALA A 19 13.08 8.03 -0.41
N SER A 20 13.12 8.99 0.51
CA SER A 20 11.94 9.44 1.25
C SER A 20 10.84 9.91 0.30
N HIS A 21 9.59 9.60 0.64
CA HIS A 21 8.41 10.06 -0.09
C HIS A 21 8.31 11.60 -0.20
N THR A 22 8.94 12.35 0.73
CA THR A 22 9.02 13.82 0.70
C THR A 22 10.21 14.39 -0.07
N SER A 23 11.16 13.54 -0.51
CA SER A 23 12.34 14.00 -1.27
C SER A 23 12.02 14.19 -2.75
N ARG A 24 12.80 15.03 -3.46
CA ARG A 24 12.66 15.21 -4.92
C ARG A 24 12.87 13.88 -5.67
N LEU A 25 13.86 13.11 -5.25
CA LEU A 25 14.15 11.79 -5.81
C LEU A 25 12.99 10.82 -5.56
N GLY A 26 12.49 10.73 -4.33
CA GLY A 26 11.37 9.85 -3.98
C GLY A 26 10.10 10.18 -4.75
N ARG A 27 9.73 11.47 -4.86
CA ARG A 27 8.59 11.89 -5.70
C ARG A 27 8.73 11.48 -7.16
N ARG A 28 9.95 11.57 -7.72
CA ARG A 28 10.23 11.14 -9.10
C ARG A 28 10.12 9.62 -9.25
N VAL A 29 10.70 8.86 -8.33
CA VAL A 29 10.71 7.39 -8.37
C VAL A 29 9.31 6.82 -8.17
N ARG A 30 8.49 7.42 -7.29
CA ARG A 30 7.10 7.00 -7.06
C ARG A 30 6.24 7.04 -8.33
N GLY A 31 6.49 7.99 -9.23
CA GLY A 31 5.79 8.07 -10.52
C GLY A 31 6.28 7.09 -11.58
N ALA A 32 7.41 6.42 -11.35
CA ALA A 32 8.09 5.57 -12.33
C ALA A 32 8.37 4.16 -11.78
N GLU A 33 7.51 3.67 -10.89
CA GLU A 33 7.72 2.40 -10.20
C GLU A 33 7.68 1.22 -11.19
N PRO A 34 8.78 0.47 -11.35
CA PRO A 34 8.84 -0.56 -12.37
C PRO A 34 7.97 -1.76 -11.99
N VAL A 35 7.18 -2.26 -12.95
CA VAL A 35 6.56 -3.58 -12.84
C VAL A 35 7.69 -4.61 -12.93
N ILE A 36 7.93 -5.31 -11.83
CA ILE A 36 8.94 -6.37 -11.77
C ILE A 36 8.39 -7.59 -12.52
N GLY A 37 9.12 -8.04 -13.55
CA GLY A 37 8.73 -9.22 -14.31
C GLY A 37 9.12 -9.15 -15.79
N SER A 38 8.40 -9.90 -16.61
CA SER A 38 8.62 -9.98 -18.05
C SER A 38 8.42 -8.63 -18.73
N THR A 39 9.37 -8.23 -19.58
CA THR A 39 9.24 -7.01 -20.37
C THR A 39 8.09 -7.14 -21.37
N ARG A 40 7.45 -6.02 -21.76
CA ARG A 40 6.43 -6.01 -22.81
C ARG A 40 6.91 -6.66 -24.11
N ARG A 41 8.18 -6.45 -24.47
CA ARG A 41 8.82 -7.09 -25.63
C ARG A 41 8.91 -8.61 -25.45
N GLY A 42 9.36 -9.07 -24.29
CA GLY A 42 9.43 -10.50 -23.98
C GLY A 42 8.06 -11.18 -24.03
N LEU A 43 7.03 -10.53 -23.52
CA LEU A 43 5.65 -11.03 -23.58
C LEU A 43 5.12 -11.10 -25.02
N ARG A 44 5.38 -10.08 -25.85
CA ARG A 44 5.02 -10.11 -27.27
C ARG A 44 5.73 -11.25 -28.02
N ASN A 45 7.03 -11.46 -27.75
CA ASN A 45 7.78 -12.57 -28.34
C ASN A 45 7.25 -13.94 -27.90
N ALA A 46 6.61 -14.01 -26.73
CA ALA A 46 5.92 -15.21 -26.23
C ALA A 46 4.48 -15.35 -26.74
N GLY A 47 4.03 -14.51 -27.67
CA GLY A 47 2.69 -14.58 -28.26
C GLY A 47 1.59 -13.82 -27.51
N VAL A 48 1.94 -12.99 -26.51
CA VAL A 48 0.94 -12.18 -25.80
C VAL A 48 0.52 -10.97 -26.63
N THR A 49 -0.77 -10.92 -26.96
CA THR A 49 -1.42 -9.76 -27.58
C THR A 49 -1.87 -8.76 -26.52
N PHE A 50 -1.53 -7.49 -26.71
CA PHE A 50 -1.93 -6.41 -25.83
C PHE A 50 -3.10 -5.64 -26.45
N HIS A 51 -4.21 -5.56 -25.73
CA HIS A 51 -5.36 -4.72 -26.10
C HIS A 51 -5.37 -3.43 -25.28
N PRO A 52 -6.08 -2.38 -25.74
CA PRO A 52 -6.38 -1.22 -24.93
C PRO A 52 -7.13 -1.59 -23.65
N ARG A 53 -7.38 -0.60 -22.79
CA ARG A 53 -8.17 -0.83 -21.56
C ARG A 53 -9.53 -1.46 -21.93
N ALA A 54 -9.86 -2.57 -21.29
CA ALA A 54 -11.22 -3.12 -21.34
C ALA A 54 -12.19 -2.14 -20.66
N VAL A 55 -13.30 -1.82 -21.34
CA VAL A 55 -14.31 -0.86 -20.88
C VAL A 55 -15.68 -1.48 -20.66
N ASN A 56 -15.96 -2.64 -21.26
CA ASN A 56 -17.19 -3.41 -21.05
C ASN A 56 -16.92 -4.91 -21.18
N ALA A 57 -17.72 -5.73 -20.53
CA ALA A 57 -17.74 -7.17 -20.70
C ALA A 57 -19.19 -7.67 -20.63
N GLN A 58 -19.62 -8.41 -21.64
CA GLN A 58 -20.95 -9.01 -21.72
C GLN A 58 -20.86 -10.45 -22.23
N GLY A 59 -21.29 -11.41 -21.41
CA GLY A 59 -21.10 -12.82 -21.71
C GLY A 59 -19.62 -13.15 -21.88
N ARG A 60 -19.23 -13.57 -23.09
CA ARG A 60 -17.84 -13.88 -23.46
C ARG A 60 -17.12 -12.71 -24.13
N SER A 61 -17.85 -11.65 -24.46
CA SER A 61 -17.33 -10.55 -25.27
C SER A 61 -16.79 -9.44 -24.38
N ILE A 62 -15.58 -8.97 -24.68
CA ILE A 62 -14.94 -7.83 -24.02
C ILE A 62 -14.78 -6.72 -25.05
N THR A 63 -15.28 -5.53 -24.72
CA THR A 63 -15.09 -4.30 -25.51
C THR A 63 -13.95 -3.49 -24.92
N PHE A 64 -13.07 -3.00 -25.79
CA PHE A 64 -11.91 -2.20 -25.42
C PHE A 64 -12.12 -0.72 -25.75
N ALA A 65 -11.24 0.14 -25.21
CA ALA A 65 -11.34 1.60 -25.34
C ALA A 65 -11.22 2.13 -26.78
N ASP A 66 -10.73 1.31 -27.72
CA ASP A 66 -10.69 1.61 -29.15
C ASP A 66 -11.95 1.11 -29.90
N SER A 67 -12.98 0.72 -29.16
CA SER A 67 -14.23 0.11 -29.66
C SER A 67 -14.07 -1.27 -30.28
N SER A 68 -12.87 -1.86 -30.29
CA SER A 68 -12.70 -3.26 -30.69
C SER A 68 -13.37 -4.18 -29.69
N THR A 69 -13.89 -5.31 -30.18
CA THR A 69 -14.59 -6.31 -29.36
C THR A 69 -14.08 -7.69 -29.73
N LEU A 70 -13.78 -8.50 -28.71
CA LEU A 70 -13.26 -9.86 -28.87
C LEU A 70 -13.88 -10.80 -27.84
N ASP A 71 -14.02 -12.07 -28.22
CA ASP A 71 -14.53 -13.11 -27.34
C ASP A 71 -13.40 -13.87 -26.64
N PHE A 72 -13.61 -14.19 -25.36
CA PHE A 72 -12.66 -14.94 -24.54
C PHE A 72 -13.34 -16.10 -23.79
N ASP A 73 -12.68 -17.25 -23.73
CA ASP A 73 -13.12 -18.43 -22.96
C ASP A 73 -12.86 -18.31 -21.46
N THR A 74 -11.85 -17.54 -21.08
CA THR A 74 -11.37 -17.48 -19.69
C THR A 74 -10.85 -16.09 -19.39
N VAL A 75 -11.23 -15.55 -18.24
CA VAL A 75 -10.78 -14.26 -17.74
C VAL A 75 -10.08 -14.47 -16.40
N ILE A 76 -8.82 -14.02 -16.32
CA ILE A 76 -8.04 -14.02 -15.08
C ILE A 76 -7.94 -12.59 -14.58
N TRP A 77 -8.49 -12.34 -13.39
CA TRP A 77 -8.43 -11.03 -12.73
C TRP A 77 -7.09 -10.82 -12.02
N ALA A 78 -6.12 -10.27 -12.76
CA ALA A 78 -4.80 -9.89 -12.23
C ALA A 78 -4.70 -8.37 -11.91
N THR A 79 -5.78 -7.77 -11.39
CA THR A 79 -5.91 -6.32 -11.18
C THR A 79 -5.39 -5.82 -9.83
N GLY A 80 -4.80 -6.70 -9.03
CA GLY A 80 -4.26 -6.40 -7.70
C GLY A 80 -5.31 -6.37 -6.59
N TYR A 81 -4.98 -5.71 -5.48
CA TYR A 81 -5.85 -5.58 -4.31
C TYR A 81 -5.90 -4.13 -3.81
N ARG A 82 -6.82 -3.85 -2.89
CA ARG A 82 -6.90 -2.56 -2.17
C ARG A 82 -6.91 -2.82 -0.68
N HIS A 83 -6.38 -1.87 0.10
CA HIS A 83 -6.54 -1.89 1.55
C HIS A 83 -8.01 -1.72 1.90
N ARG A 84 -8.52 -2.59 2.77
CA ARG A 84 -9.88 -2.49 3.31
C ARG A 84 -9.77 -2.28 4.81
N ASP A 85 -9.68 -1.02 5.23
CA ASP A 85 -9.40 -0.67 6.63
C ASP A 85 -10.65 -0.61 7.53
N ARG A 86 -11.85 -0.82 6.95
CA ARG A 86 -13.14 -0.76 7.66
C ARG A 86 -13.34 -1.76 8.79
N TRP A 87 -12.42 -2.71 8.98
CA TRP A 87 -12.42 -3.59 10.16
C TRP A 87 -11.91 -2.89 11.43
N ILE A 88 -11.25 -1.73 11.28
CA ILE A 88 -10.79 -0.90 12.40
C ILE A 88 -11.97 -0.03 12.86
N THR A 89 -12.52 -0.32 14.04
CA THR A 89 -13.72 0.34 14.58
C THR A 89 -13.42 1.51 15.53
N LEU A 90 -12.14 1.88 15.68
CA LEU A 90 -11.71 2.94 16.60
C LEU A 90 -12.17 4.33 16.10
N PRO A 91 -12.85 5.13 16.95
CA PRO A 91 -13.27 6.48 16.57
C PRO A 91 -12.10 7.35 16.12
N GLY A 92 -12.27 8.06 15.01
CA GLY A 92 -11.26 8.94 14.44
C GLY A 92 -10.12 8.24 13.69
N ALA A 93 -10.10 6.90 13.60
CA ALA A 93 -9.05 6.19 12.87
C ALA A 93 -9.21 6.27 11.35
N LEU A 94 -10.45 6.29 10.84
CA LEU A 94 -10.76 6.22 9.41
C LEU A 94 -11.25 7.56 8.86
N ASP A 95 -10.96 7.83 7.59
CA ASP A 95 -11.55 8.95 6.85
C ASP A 95 -12.97 8.63 6.36
N SER A 96 -13.61 9.58 5.66
CA SER A 96 -14.97 9.42 5.12
C SER A 96 -15.10 8.31 4.06
N SER A 97 -13.99 7.87 3.46
CA SER A 97 -13.96 6.74 2.52
C SER A 97 -13.85 5.38 3.24
N GLY A 98 -13.46 5.40 4.52
CA GLY A 98 -13.15 4.22 5.32
C GLY A 98 -11.70 3.74 5.17
N ALA A 99 -10.79 4.62 4.75
CA ALA A 99 -9.35 4.36 4.72
C ALA A 99 -8.71 4.82 6.03
N LEU A 100 -7.71 4.08 6.52
CA LEU A 100 -6.98 4.44 7.74
C LEU A 100 -6.22 5.74 7.52
N ILE A 101 -6.50 6.73 8.37
CA ILE A 101 -5.78 7.99 8.42
C ILE A 101 -4.39 7.70 8.98
N THR A 102 -3.37 7.93 8.19
CA THR A 102 -1.99 7.79 8.65
C THR A 102 -1.06 8.75 7.94
N THR A 103 -0.12 9.29 8.71
CA THR A 103 1.04 10.02 8.22
C THR A 103 2.26 9.31 8.79
N ASP A 104 3.15 8.85 7.93
CA ASP A 104 4.40 8.23 8.37
C ASP A 104 4.23 7.01 9.31
N GLY A 105 3.14 6.26 9.12
CA GLY A 105 2.78 5.13 9.97
C GLY A 105 2.14 5.52 11.31
N VAL A 106 1.96 6.80 11.59
CA VAL A 106 1.27 7.30 12.80
C VAL A 106 -0.17 7.61 12.46
N THR A 107 -1.11 7.20 13.31
CA THR A 107 -2.54 7.50 13.17
C THR A 107 -2.94 8.60 14.17
N PRO A 108 -4.09 9.26 14.00
CA PRO A 108 -4.59 10.20 15.00
C PRO A 108 -5.03 9.52 16.31
N VAL A 109 -5.18 8.20 16.33
CA VAL A 109 -5.56 7.45 17.53
C VAL A 109 -4.30 7.06 18.32
N PRO A 110 -4.12 7.54 19.56
CA PRO A 110 -2.96 7.19 20.37
C PRO A 110 -2.81 5.68 20.54
N GLY A 111 -1.58 5.18 20.36
CA GLY A 111 -1.28 3.75 20.45
C GLY A 111 -1.59 2.92 19.19
N LEU A 112 -2.25 3.51 18.18
CA LEU A 112 -2.49 2.87 16.89
C LEU A 112 -1.48 3.37 15.83
N TYR A 113 -0.78 2.43 15.20
CA TYR A 113 0.21 2.69 14.17
C TYR A 113 -0.05 1.79 12.94
N SER A 114 0.39 2.24 11.77
CA SER A 114 0.37 1.47 10.53
C SER A 114 1.79 1.24 10.02
N ILE A 115 2.03 0.07 9.43
CA ILE A 115 3.34 -0.34 8.91
C ILE A 115 3.17 -1.14 7.62
N GLY A 116 4.20 -1.12 6.77
CA GLY A 116 4.22 -1.94 5.56
C GLY A 116 3.48 -1.30 4.37
N ARG A 117 3.04 -0.04 4.49
CA ARG A 117 2.31 0.63 3.40
C ARG A 117 3.27 1.15 2.33
N SER A 118 2.83 1.08 1.08
CA SER A 118 3.60 1.61 -0.05
C SER A 118 3.92 3.09 0.15
N TRP A 119 5.20 3.45 0.07
CA TRP A 119 5.68 4.82 0.26
C TRP A 119 5.32 5.45 1.61
N GLN A 120 5.16 4.64 2.66
CA GLN A 120 4.85 5.14 4.01
C GLN A 120 5.92 6.08 4.55
N GLN A 121 7.21 5.71 4.42
CA GLN A 121 8.36 6.56 4.71
C GLN A 121 9.19 6.75 3.45
N ASP A 122 9.53 5.64 2.82
CA ASP A 122 10.41 5.56 1.68
C ASP A 122 9.93 4.45 0.74
N ARG A 123 10.66 4.23 -0.36
CA ARG A 123 10.35 3.20 -1.34
C ARG A 123 10.36 1.78 -0.74
N GLY A 124 11.17 1.56 0.29
CA GLY A 124 11.34 0.28 0.97
C GLY A 124 10.25 -0.08 1.97
N SER A 125 9.39 0.87 2.36
CA SER A 125 8.39 0.68 3.42
C SER A 125 7.48 -0.55 3.25
N ALA A 126 7.13 -0.94 2.02
CA ALA A 126 6.27 -2.09 1.75
C ALA A 126 7.03 -3.40 1.42
N LEU A 127 8.37 -3.41 1.55
CA LEU A 127 9.21 -4.53 1.16
C LEU A 127 9.73 -5.26 2.39
N LEU A 128 9.57 -6.59 2.44
CA LEU A 128 9.98 -7.41 3.60
C LEU A 128 11.45 -7.20 4.01
N GLY A 129 12.36 -6.95 3.07
CA GLY A 129 13.77 -6.69 3.35
C GLY A 129 14.11 -5.30 3.89
N PHE A 130 13.15 -4.35 3.88
CA PHE A 130 13.41 -2.93 4.15
C PHE A 130 12.43 -2.32 5.17
N VAL A 131 11.28 -2.95 5.40
CA VAL A 131 10.25 -2.51 6.36
C VAL A 131 10.76 -2.39 7.81
N ALA A 132 11.86 -3.07 8.15
CA ALA A 132 12.50 -2.98 9.46
C ALA A 132 12.87 -1.53 9.85
N ARG A 133 13.18 -0.66 8.87
CA ARG A 133 13.45 0.77 9.14
C ARG A 133 12.22 1.47 9.71
N ASP A 134 11.05 1.22 9.12
CA ASP A 134 9.78 1.76 9.59
C ASP A 134 9.43 1.19 10.96
N ALA A 135 9.62 -0.13 11.14
CA ALA A 135 9.41 -0.79 12.43
C ALA A 135 10.23 -0.14 13.55
N HIS A 136 11.52 0.10 13.33
CA HIS A 136 12.38 0.76 14.31
C HIS A 136 11.94 2.20 14.62
N ARG A 137 11.50 2.97 13.62
CA ARG A 137 11.00 4.35 13.86
C ARG A 137 9.72 4.32 14.68
N LEU A 138 8.77 3.44 14.33
CA LEU A 138 7.48 3.33 15.01
C LEU A 138 7.64 2.78 16.43
N ALA A 139 8.51 1.80 16.65
CA ALA A 139 8.83 1.28 17.98
C ALA A 139 9.36 2.38 18.91
N ARG A 140 10.30 3.22 18.44
CA ARG A 140 10.79 4.36 19.23
C ARG A 140 9.68 5.36 19.57
N ARG A 141 8.78 5.64 18.61
CA ARG A 141 7.62 6.53 18.83
C ARG A 141 6.67 5.94 19.87
N ALA A 142 6.35 4.64 19.76
CA ALA A 142 5.49 3.94 20.70
C ALA A 142 6.07 3.94 22.12
N MET A 143 7.35 3.61 22.27
CA MET A 143 8.03 3.65 23.57
C MET A 143 8.00 5.04 24.20
N HIS A 144 8.28 6.09 23.43
CA HIS A 144 8.23 7.48 23.92
C HIS A 144 6.81 7.89 24.35
N SER A 145 5.79 7.46 23.64
CA SER A 145 4.39 7.72 23.99
C SER A 145 3.96 7.00 25.28
N LEU A 146 4.45 5.78 25.51
CA LEU A 146 4.17 5.02 26.74
C LEU A 146 4.87 5.60 27.99
N SER A 147 5.98 6.32 27.81
CA SER A 147 6.67 7.01 28.90
C SER A 147 5.95 8.27 29.38
N LYS A 148 4.89 8.72 28.69
CA LYS A 148 4.05 9.85 29.10
C LYS A 148 2.79 9.31 29.79
N PRO A 149 2.37 9.84 30.96
CA PRO A 149 1.15 9.40 31.60
C PRO A 149 -0.04 9.60 30.65
N ALA A 150 -0.86 8.55 30.48
CA ALA A 150 -2.04 8.63 29.63
C ALA A 150 -2.98 9.72 30.15
N PRO A 151 -3.57 10.57 29.28
CA PRO A 151 -4.69 11.40 29.68
C PRO A 151 -5.80 10.47 30.20
N GLY A 152 -6.27 10.71 31.42
CA GLY A 152 -7.14 9.80 32.17
C GLY A 152 -8.32 9.33 31.32
N PHE A 153 -8.45 8.02 31.17
CA PHE A 153 -9.59 7.38 30.54
C PHE A 153 -10.81 7.64 31.45
N HIS A 154 -11.58 8.68 31.14
CA HIS A 154 -12.87 8.92 31.80
C HIS A 154 -13.85 7.89 31.24
N GLY A 155 -13.82 6.69 31.80
CA GLY A 155 -14.86 5.70 31.57
C GLY A 155 -16.19 6.34 31.94
N ARG A 156 -17.13 6.40 30.98
CA ARG A 156 -18.52 6.69 31.32
C ARG A 156 -18.96 5.59 32.27
N SER A 157 -19.35 5.97 33.48
CA SER A 157 -20.02 5.07 34.41
C SER A 157 -21.25 4.49 33.72
N SER A 158 -21.38 3.17 33.75
CA SER A 158 -22.64 2.52 33.37
C SER A 158 -23.76 3.07 34.24
N PRO A 159 -24.96 3.31 33.69
CA PRO A 159 -26.11 3.66 34.52
C PRO A 159 -26.43 2.51 35.48
N PRO A 160 -26.91 2.80 36.71
CA PRO A 160 -27.28 1.76 37.66
C PRO A 160 -28.40 0.90 37.08
N ALA A 161 -28.33 -0.41 37.34
CA ALA A 161 -29.37 -1.35 36.96
C ALA A 161 -30.68 -0.98 37.69
N GLU A 162 -31.77 -0.84 36.93
CA GLU A 162 -33.12 -0.80 37.50
C GLU A 162 -33.43 -2.15 38.15
N GLU A 163 -33.71 -2.13 39.45
CA GLU A 163 -34.26 -3.28 40.19
C GLU A 163 -35.73 -3.49 39.81
N VAL A 164 -36.09 -4.76 39.60
CA VAL A 164 -37.46 -5.27 39.40
C VAL A 164 -38.19 -5.36 40.73
#